data_AF-A0A350UIF7-F1
#
_entry.id   AF-A0A350UIF7-F1
#
_cell.length_a   1.000
_cell.length_b   1.000
_cell.length_c   1.000
_cell.angle_alpha   90.00
_cell.angle_beta   90.00
_cell.angle_gamma   90.00
#
_symmetry.space_group_name_H-M   'P 1'
#
loop_
_entity.id
_entity.type
_entity.pdbx_description
1 polymer ?
#
loop_
_entity_poly.entity_id
_entity_poly.type
_entity_poly.pdbx_seq_one_letter_code
_entity_poly.pdbx_strand_id
1 'polypeptide(L)'
;RSPRPLLLCLRELQPPPPLPSVTGLFAYLECEGPMPRARIDTAGGAEWLTLDQPDNVRITGRSGALELQCGALPAPLRVRVEYEAEGRRLRAIEVLP
;
A
#
# COMPACT_ATOMS: atom_id res chain seq x y z
N ARG A 1 49.44 22.11 -18.79
CA ARG A 1 48.38 22.68 -17.91
C ARG A 1 47.06 22.08 -18.36
N SER A 2 46.55 21.07 -17.65
CA SER A 2 45.28 20.42 -17.93
C SER A 2 44.11 21.24 -17.39
N PRO A 3 42.94 21.17 -18.04
CA PRO A 3 41.67 21.12 -17.33
C PRO A 3 41.07 19.72 -17.51
N ARG A 4 40.97 18.98 -16.40
CA ARG A 4 40.18 17.74 -16.31
C ARG A 4 38.70 18.14 -16.43
N PRO A 5 37.90 17.55 -17.32
CA PRO A 5 36.46 17.75 -17.29
C PRO A 5 35.89 17.05 -16.04
N LEU A 6 35.10 17.80 -15.28
CA LEU A 6 34.29 17.34 -14.17
C LEU A 6 33.22 16.36 -14.70
N LEU A 7 33.57 15.08 -14.88
CA LEU A 7 32.61 13.99 -14.95
C LEU A 7 32.25 13.57 -13.51
N LEU A 8 31.43 14.37 -12.84
CA LEU A 8 30.86 14.04 -11.54
C LEU A 8 29.35 13.76 -11.72
N CYS A 9 29.03 12.47 -11.57
CA CYS A 9 27.75 11.95 -11.09
C CYS A 9 26.48 12.12 -11.95
N LEU A 10 26.50 11.68 -13.22
CA LEU A 10 25.30 11.04 -13.80
C LEU A 10 25.21 9.59 -13.30
N ARG A 11 25.04 9.39 -11.99
CA ARG A 11 24.63 8.08 -11.45
C ARG A 11 23.12 8.10 -11.37
N GLU A 12 22.53 7.79 -12.52
CA GLU A 12 21.19 7.28 -12.75
C GLU A 12 20.19 7.60 -11.63
N LEU A 13 19.32 8.58 -11.91
CA LEU A 13 17.97 8.70 -11.39
C LEU A 13 17.14 7.45 -11.78
N GLN A 14 17.63 6.25 -11.48
CA GLN A 14 16.81 5.05 -11.59
C GLN A 14 15.73 5.19 -10.53
N PRO A 15 14.44 5.24 -10.92
CA PRO A 15 13.38 5.25 -9.94
C PRO A 15 13.56 4.01 -9.06
N PRO A 16 13.32 4.14 -7.74
CA PRO A 16 13.41 2.99 -6.85
C PRO A 16 12.58 1.84 -7.44
N PRO A 17 13.06 0.59 -7.33
CA PRO A 17 12.34 -0.55 -7.87
C PRO A 17 10.90 -0.55 -7.33
N PRO A 18 9.91 -0.85 -8.19
CA PRO A 18 8.53 -0.85 -7.77
C PRO A 18 8.35 -1.86 -6.64
N LEU A 19 7.62 -1.44 -5.62
CA LEU A 19 7.32 -2.32 -4.49
C LEU A 19 6.39 -3.45 -4.94
N PRO A 20 6.50 -4.63 -4.31
CA PRO A 20 5.54 -5.70 -4.52
C PRO A 20 4.14 -5.20 -4.18
N SER A 21 3.18 -5.43 -5.07
CA SER A 21 1.79 -5.01 -4.84
C SER A 21 0.79 -6.04 -5.36
N VAL A 22 -0.38 -6.10 -4.73
CA VAL A 22 -1.52 -6.90 -5.17
C VAL A 22 -2.74 -6.01 -5.33
N THR A 23 -3.59 -6.33 -6.32
CA THR A 23 -4.87 -5.65 -6.52
C THR A 23 -6.01 -6.57 -6.09
N GLY A 24 -7.00 -6.01 -5.40
CA GLY A 24 -8.16 -6.75 -4.95
C GLY A 24 -9.33 -5.85 -4.57
N LEU A 25 -10.33 -6.45 -3.92
CA LEU A 25 -11.50 -5.77 -3.39
C LEU A 25 -11.40 -5.75 -1.86
N PHE A 26 -11.38 -4.55 -1.29
CA PHE A 26 -11.50 -4.33 0.13
C PHE A 26 -12.97 -4.28 0.52
N ALA A 27 -13.44 -5.31 1.22
CA ALA A 27 -14.86 -5.50 1.51
C ALA A 27 -15.18 -5.57 3.01
N TYR A 28 -14.17 -5.80 3.87
CA TYR A 28 -14.40 -5.99 5.29
C TYR A 28 -13.22 -5.46 6.12
N LEU A 29 -13.52 -4.72 7.18
CA LEU A 29 -12.55 -4.31 8.20
C LEU A 29 -12.92 -4.95 9.53
N GLU A 30 -12.10 -5.86 10.02
CA GLU A 30 -12.26 -6.41 11.36
C GLU A 30 -11.54 -5.51 12.37
N CYS A 31 -12.26 -5.04 13.39
CA CYS A 31 -11.68 -4.26 14.48
C CYS A 31 -11.68 -5.03 15.80
N GLU A 32 -12.07 -6.31 15.79
CA GLU A 32 -12.06 -7.14 16.98
C GLU A 32 -10.62 -7.53 17.32
N GLY A 33 -10.19 -7.18 18.53
CA GLY A 33 -8.85 -7.46 19.03
C GLY A 33 -7.93 -6.23 19.08
N PRO A 34 -6.64 -6.43 19.39
CA PRO A 34 -5.73 -5.32 19.65
C PRO A 34 -5.26 -4.59 18.38
N MET A 35 -5.45 -5.18 17.19
CA MET A 35 -5.05 -4.60 15.91
C MET A 35 -6.14 -4.84 14.86
N PRO A 36 -6.57 -3.80 14.13
CA PRO A 36 -7.56 -3.97 13.07
C PRO A 36 -6.97 -4.74 11.87
N ARG A 37 -7.81 -5.54 11.20
CA ARG A 37 -7.45 -6.38 10.06
C ARG A 37 -8.35 -6.09 8.87
N ALA A 38 -7.77 -5.83 7.70
CA ALA A 38 -8.50 -5.62 6.46
C ALA A 38 -8.57 -6.93 5.65
N ARG A 39 -9.75 -7.29 5.15
CA ARG A 39 -9.92 -8.39 4.19
C ARG A 39 -9.89 -7.85 2.77
N ILE A 40 -8.99 -8.39 1.97
CA ILE A 40 -8.82 -8.10 0.55
C ILE A 40 -9.13 -9.35 -0.26
N ASP A 41 -10.21 -9.32 -1.03
CA ASP A 41 -10.52 -10.40 -1.97
C ASP A 41 -9.72 -10.19 -3.26
N THR A 42 -8.72 -11.03 -3.48
CA THR A 42 -7.85 -11.02 -4.66
C THR A 42 -8.25 -12.16 -5.62
N ALA A 43 -7.65 -12.21 -6.82
CA ALA A 43 -7.84 -13.33 -7.73
C ALA A 43 -7.39 -14.69 -7.16
N GLY A 44 -6.47 -14.69 -6.18
CA GLY A 44 -5.99 -15.89 -5.50
C GLY A 44 -6.82 -16.29 -4.27
N GLY A 45 -7.86 -15.54 -3.93
CA GLY A 45 -8.67 -15.72 -2.73
C GLY A 45 -8.61 -14.53 -1.78
N ALA A 46 -9.24 -14.71 -0.61
CA ALA A 46 -9.29 -13.70 0.44
C ALA A 46 -7.96 -13.64 1.22
N GLU A 47 -7.35 -12.46 1.29
CA GLU A 47 -6.16 -12.17 2.08
C GLU A 47 -6.52 -11.26 3.26
N TRP A 48 -6.00 -11.56 4.44
CA TRP A 48 -6.18 -10.74 5.64
C TRP A 48 -4.90 -9.95 5.93
N LEU A 49 -5.02 -8.64 6.01
CA LEU A 49 -3.92 -7.73 6.27
C LEU A 49 -4.08 -7.11 7.65
N THR A 50 -3.13 -7.38 8.54
CA THR A 50 -3.06 -6.69 9.83
C THR A 50 -2.57 -5.26 9.62
N LEU A 51 -3.31 -4.30 10.16
CA LEU A 51 -2.93 -2.89 10.16
C LEU A 51 -2.11 -2.62 11.44
N ASP A 52 -0.89 -3.14 11.50
CA ASP A 52 -0.01 -3.06 12.68
C ASP A 52 0.62 -1.68 12.88
N GLN A 53 0.64 -0.85 11.83
CA GLN A 53 1.14 0.52 11.85
C GLN A 53 0.13 1.47 11.22
N PRO A 54 -0.94 1.87 11.94
CA PRO A 54 -1.98 2.74 11.38
C PRO A 54 -1.41 4.08 10.86
N ASP A 55 -0.35 4.60 11.46
CA ASP A 55 0.34 5.83 11.01
C ASP A 55 1.05 5.69 9.65
N ASN A 56 1.39 4.45 9.26
CA ASN A 56 2.09 4.16 8.01
C ASN A 56 1.12 3.71 6.90
N VAL A 57 -0.11 3.28 7.24
CA VAL A 57 -1.12 2.91 6.25
C VAL A 57 -1.75 4.18 5.69
N ARG A 58 -1.16 4.70 4.61
CA ARG A 58 -1.80 5.74 3.82
C ARG A 58 -2.88 5.13 2.95
N ILE A 59 -4.13 5.48 3.27
CA ILE A 59 -5.28 5.21 2.41
C ILE A 59 -5.53 6.43 1.53
N THR A 60 -4.92 6.43 0.36
CA THR A 60 -5.13 7.49 -0.64
C THR A 60 -6.27 7.10 -1.56
N GLY A 61 -7.41 7.77 -1.40
CA GLY A 61 -8.48 7.82 -2.40
C GLY A 61 -8.58 9.21 -3.02
N ARG A 62 -9.28 9.32 -4.15
CA ARG A 62 -9.48 10.60 -4.88
C ARG A 62 -10.24 11.67 -4.07
N SER A 63 -10.79 11.31 -2.90
CA SER A 63 -11.85 12.06 -2.22
C SER A 63 -11.50 12.53 -0.80
N GLY A 64 -10.24 12.43 -0.36
CA GLY A 64 -9.83 12.80 1.01
C GLY A 64 -9.75 11.60 1.97
N ALA A 65 -9.64 11.87 3.27
CA ALA A 65 -9.55 10.83 4.30
C ALA A 65 -10.79 9.92 4.25
N LEU A 66 -10.57 8.63 4.07
CA LEU A 66 -11.65 7.63 4.05
C LEU A 66 -11.91 7.19 5.48
N GLU A 67 -13.10 7.51 6.03
CA GLU A 67 -13.55 6.90 7.27
C GLU A 67 -13.87 5.42 7.03
N LEU A 68 -13.07 4.56 7.64
CA LEU A 68 -13.31 3.13 7.63
C LEU A 68 -14.17 2.74 8.82
N GLN A 69 -15.31 2.12 8.53
CA GLN A 69 -16.15 1.51 9.56
C GLN A 69 -15.76 0.05 9.73
N CYS A 70 -15.75 -0.40 10.99
CA CYS A 70 -15.59 -1.79 11.33
C CYS A 70 -16.79 -2.60 10.78
N GLY A 71 -16.52 -3.79 10.26
CA GLY A 71 -17.49 -4.66 9.61
C GLY A 71 -17.40 -4.64 8.09
N ALA A 72 -18.49 -5.07 7.45
CA ALA A 72 -18.60 -5.05 6.00
C ALA A 72 -18.71 -3.60 5.51
N LEU A 73 -17.92 -3.24 4.49
CA LEU A 73 -18.06 -1.93 3.87
C LEU A 73 -19.38 -1.86 3.09
N PRO A 74 -20.03 -0.68 3.04
CA PRO A 74 -21.26 -0.48 2.27
C PRO A 74 -21.11 -0.83 0.78
N ALA A 75 -19.91 -0.64 0.24
CA ALA A 75 -19.52 -1.07 -1.09
C ALA A 75 -18.04 -1.54 -1.06
N PRO A 76 -17.72 -2.69 -1.69
CA PRO A 76 -16.32 -3.12 -1.84
C PRO A 76 -15.53 -2.10 -2.65
N LEU A 77 -14.38 -1.69 -2.12
CA LEU A 77 -13.49 -0.75 -2.78
C LEU A 77 -12.41 -1.52 -3.55
N ARG A 78 -12.18 -1.16 -4.81
CA ARG A 78 -11.02 -1.70 -5.52
C ARG A 78 -9.78 -1.05 -4.93
N VAL A 79 -8.82 -1.86 -4.48
CA VAL A 79 -7.60 -1.37 -3.87
C VAL A 79 -6.36 -2.02 -4.44
N ARG A 80 -5.26 -1.27 -4.42
CA ARG A 80 -3.90 -1.77 -4.60
C ARG A 80 -3.21 -1.75 -3.25
N VAL A 81 -2.77 -2.91 -2.80
CA VAL A 81 -2.00 -3.08 -1.57
C VAL A 81 -0.54 -3.12 -1.95
N GLU A 82 0.27 -2.21 -1.40
CA GLU A 82 1.72 -2.22 -1.54
C GLU A 82 2.36 -2.83 -0.29
N TYR A 83 3.36 -3.67 -0.50
CA TYR A 83 4.13 -4.28 0.57
C TYR A 83 5.58 -3.77 0.58
N GLU A 84 6.23 -3.86 1.74
CA GLU A 84 7.67 -3.64 1.84
C GLU A 84 8.46 -4.74 1.13
N ALA A 85 9.61 -4.36 0.55
CA ALA A 85 10.47 -5.26 -0.22
C ALA A 85 11.04 -6.42 0.62
N GLU A 86 11.16 -6.26 1.94
CA GLU A 86 11.86 -7.21 2.82
C GLU A 86 10.97 -8.15 3.64
N GLY A 87 9.63 -8.18 3.47
CA GLY A 87 8.85 -9.08 4.34
C GLY A 87 7.35 -9.19 4.18
N ARG A 88 6.75 -8.82 3.03
CA ARG A 88 5.28 -8.74 2.88
C ARG A 88 4.60 -7.91 3.98
N ARG A 89 5.33 -6.98 4.58
CA ARG A 89 4.74 -6.02 5.52
C ARG A 89 3.90 -5.04 4.73
N LEU A 90 2.68 -4.76 5.20
CA LEU A 90 1.84 -3.77 4.57
C LEU A 90 2.51 -2.39 4.64
N ARG A 91 2.64 -1.73 3.49
CA ARG A 91 3.15 -0.36 3.39
C ARG A 91 2.06 0.65 3.10
N ALA A 92 1.18 0.37 2.14
CA ALA A 92 0.12 1.29 1.73
C ALA A 92 -1.07 0.55 1.14
N ILE A 93 -2.26 1.13 1.25
CA ILE A 93 -3.46 0.66 0.58
C ILE A 93 -4.00 1.83 -0.24
N GLU A 94 -3.89 1.74 -1.55
CA GLU A 94 -4.40 2.76 -2.46
C GLU A 94 -5.78 2.36 -2.96
N VAL A 95 -6.75 3.26 -2.86
CA VAL A 95 -8.08 3.04 -3.43
C VAL A 95 -8.05 3.40 -4.90
N LEU A 96 -8.27 2.40 -5.74
CA LEU A 96 -8.35 2.55 -7.18
C LEU A 96 -9.74 3.08 -7.59
N PRO A 97 -9.83 3.88 -8.68
CA PRO A 97 -11.09 4.37 -9.21
C PRO A 97 -11.98 3.26 -9.78
#